data_AF-A0A531M8G0-F1
#
_entry.id   AF-A0A531M8G0-F1
#
_cell.length_a   1.000
_cell.length_b   1.000
_cell.length_c   1.000
_cell.angle_alpha   90.00
_cell.angle_beta   90.00
_cell.angle_gamma   90.00
#
_symmetry.space_group_name_H-M   'P 1'
#
loop_
_entity.id
_entity.type
_entity.pdbx_description
1 polymer ?
#
loop_
_entity_poly.entity_id
_entity_poly.type
_entity_poly.pdbx_seq_one_letter_code
_entity_poly.pdbx_strand_id
1 'polypeptide(L)'
;PWFLRNIDHENSVHRADYAAQLERMRAGGSQSALKPGPEVVHKVLRHALLSRHPRPHYVVTMSARIGVILKRILPASLLYRLLSKRA
;
A
#
# COMPACT_ATOMS: atom_id res chain seq x y z
N PRO A 1 1.56 -21.97 5.32
CA PRO A 1 2.00 -20.72 4.66
C PRO A 1 3.29 -20.95 3.86
N TRP A 2 3.38 -20.46 2.62
CA TRP A 2 4.55 -20.65 1.75
C TRP A 2 5.88 -20.25 2.42
N PHE A 3 5.88 -19.15 3.17
CA PHE A 3 7.03 -18.64 3.92
C PHE A 3 7.64 -19.70 4.86
N LEU A 4 6.82 -20.32 5.72
CA LEU A 4 7.29 -21.32 6.69
C LEU A 4 7.82 -22.61 6.06
N ARG A 5 7.52 -22.86 4.78
CA ARG A 5 7.99 -24.05 4.06
C ARG A 5 9.33 -23.84 3.37
N ASN A 6 9.68 -22.59 3.07
CA ASN A 6 10.83 -22.27 2.21
C ASN A 6 11.87 -21.38 2.90
N ILE A 7 11.56 -20.80 4.06
CA ILE A 7 12.45 -19.89 4.78
C ILE A 7 12.68 -20.43 6.19
N ASP A 8 13.95 -20.74 6.46
CA ASP A 8 14.42 -21.01 7.80
C ASP A 8 14.56 -19.67 8.57
N HIS A 9 13.45 -19.29 9.18
CA HIS A 9 13.35 -18.09 9.99
C HIS A 9 13.94 -18.25 11.40
N GLU A 10 14.20 -19.48 11.86
CA GLU A 10 14.73 -19.73 13.21
C GLU A 10 16.24 -19.56 13.26
N ASN A 11 16.97 -19.98 12.21
CA ASN A 11 18.42 -19.84 12.13
C ASN A 11 18.89 -18.60 11.34
N SER A 12 17.98 -17.67 11.04
CA SER A 12 18.31 -16.43 10.34
C SER A 12 18.85 -15.36 11.27
N VAL A 13 19.77 -14.52 10.79
CA VAL A 13 20.20 -13.28 11.46
C VAL A 13 19.00 -12.35 11.73
N HIS A 14 17.94 -12.43 10.91
CA HIS A 14 16.71 -11.66 11.03
C HIS A 14 15.62 -12.36 11.86
N ARG A 15 15.97 -13.38 12.67
CA ARG A 15 15.00 -14.17 13.46
C ARG A 15 14.02 -13.30 14.24
N ALA A 16 14.53 -12.27 14.92
CA ALA A 16 13.72 -11.37 15.73
C ALA A 16 12.67 -10.62 14.89
N ASP A 17 13.09 -10.09 13.74
CA ASP A 17 12.21 -9.37 12.81
C ASP A 17 11.16 -10.32 12.21
N TYR A 18 11.57 -11.54 11.83
CA TYR A 18 10.67 -12.55 11.31
C TYR A 18 9.65 -13.01 12.34
N ALA A 19 10.03 -13.18 13.60
CA ALA A 19 9.09 -13.51 14.67
C ALA A 19 8.00 -12.43 14.80
N ALA A 20 8.39 -11.16 14.87
CA ALA A 20 7.44 -10.05 14.96
C ALA A 20 6.56 -9.92 13.70
N GLN A 21 7.09 -10.20 12.51
CA GLN A 21 6.33 -10.19 11.27
C GLN A 21 5.35 -11.37 11.19
N LEU A 22 5.76 -12.56 11.63
CA LEU A 22 4.94 -13.75 11.60
C LEU A 22 3.75 -13.64 12.56
N GLU A 23 3.96 -13.07 13.74
CA GLU A 23 2.87 -12.77 14.68
C GLU A 23 1.87 -11.77 14.11
N ARG A 24 2.34 -10.69 13.46
CA ARG A 24 1.47 -9.75 12.74
C ARG A 24 0.68 -10.43 11.62
N MET A 25 1.31 -11.34 10.87
CA MET A 25 0.63 -12.08 9.79
C MET A 25 -0.41 -13.06 10.34
N ARG A 26 -0.11 -13.78 11.43
CA ARG A 26 -1.04 -14.70 12.11
C ARG A 26 -2.24 -13.96 12.70
N ALA A 27 -2.03 -12.76 13.22
CA ALA A 27 -3.09 -11.87 13.70
C ALA A 27 -3.98 -11.27 12.58
N GLY A 28 -3.84 -11.71 11.33
CA GLY A 28 -4.64 -11.24 10.18
C GLY A 28 -4.00 -10.13 9.35
N GLY A 29 -2.70 -9.85 9.56
CA GLY A 29 -1.96 -8.80 8.88
C GLY A 29 -2.28 -7.39 9.42
N SER A 30 -1.70 -6.35 8.80
CA SER A 30 -2.08 -4.99 9.16
C SER A 30 -3.51 -4.72 8.69
N GLN A 31 -4.44 -4.66 9.63
CA GLN A 31 -5.78 -4.07 9.44
C GLN A 31 -5.63 -2.54 9.33
N SER A 32 -4.91 -2.08 8.30
CA SER A 32 -4.82 -0.65 8.05
C SER A 32 -6.18 -0.20 7.52
N ALA A 33 -6.88 0.65 8.27
CA ALA A 33 -8.15 1.25 7.86
C ALA A 33 -8.06 2.01 6.52
N LEU A 34 -6.85 2.38 6.12
CA LEU A 34 -6.56 3.07 4.86
C LEU A 34 -6.35 2.12 3.68
N LYS A 35 -6.30 0.80 3.90
CA LYS A 35 -6.17 -0.20 2.84
C LYS A 35 -7.56 -0.46 2.26
N PRO A 36 -7.83 -0.04 1.01
CA PRO A 36 -9.12 -0.32 0.41
C PRO A 36 -9.28 -1.82 0.17
N GLY A 37 -10.51 -2.32 0.36
CA GLY A 37 -10.90 -3.67 0.01
C GLY A 37 -10.81 -3.94 -1.50
N PRO A 38 -10.85 -5.22 -1.92
CA PRO A 38 -10.74 -5.62 -3.32
C PRO A 38 -11.84 -5.02 -4.21
N GLU A 39 -12.99 -4.64 -3.63
CA GLU A 39 -14.13 -4.05 -4.32
C GLU A 39 -13.78 -2.70 -4.96
N VAL A 40 -12.94 -1.91 -4.28
CA VAL A 40 -12.50 -0.60 -4.78
C VAL A 40 -11.63 -0.77 -6.02
N VAL A 41 -10.73 -1.76 -6.01
CA VAL A 41 -9.88 -2.09 -7.16
C VAL A 41 -10.76 -2.56 -8.32
N HIS A 42 -11.71 -3.44 -8.05
CA HIS A 42 -12.63 -3.96 -9.07
C HIS A 42 -13.45 -2.86 -9.73
N LYS A 43 -13.98 -1.89 -8.97
CA LYS A 43 -14.73 -0.75 -9.53
C LYS A 43 -13.88 0.06 -10.51
N VAL A 44 -12.63 0.36 -10.14
CA VAL A 44 -11.72 1.12 -10.99
C VAL A 44 -11.32 0.32 -12.22
N LEU A 45 -11.03 -0.98 -12.05
CA LEU A 45 -10.66 -1.86 -13.16
C LEU A 45 -11.79 -1.99 -14.17
N ARG A 46 -13.02 -2.22 -13.71
CA ARG A 46 -14.20 -2.27 -14.58
C ARG A 46 -14.34 -0.98 -15.38
N HIS A 47 -14.19 0.18 -14.73
CA HIS A 47 -14.27 1.47 -15.41
C HIS A 47 -13.14 1.64 -16.44
N ALA A 48 -11.91 1.22 -16.12
CA ALA A 48 -10.77 1.29 -17.03
C ALA A 48 -10.99 0.44 -18.28
N LEU A 49 -11.51 -0.78 -18.13
CA LEU A 49 -11.74 -1.71 -19.24
C LEU A 49 -12.93 -1.31 -20.12
N LEU A 50 -13.98 -0.72 -19.55
CA LEU A 50 -15.21 -0.36 -20.28
C LEU A 50 -15.25 1.10 -20.75
N SER A 51 -14.23 1.91 -20.44
CA SER A 51 -14.19 3.31 -20.89
C SER A 51 -13.94 3.39 -22.39
N ARG A 52 -14.73 4.21 -23.10
CA ARG A 52 -14.48 4.56 -24.51
C ARG A 52 -13.12 5.24 -24.72
N HIS A 53 -12.60 5.91 -23.68
CA HIS A 53 -11.30 6.56 -23.67
C HIS A 53 -10.55 6.19 -22.37
N PRO A 54 -9.87 5.04 -22.34
CA PRO A 54 -9.15 4.59 -21.14
C PRO A 54 -7.96 5.51 -20.86
N ARG A 55 -7.65 5.72 -19.58
CA ARG A 55 -6.49 6.53 -19.13
C ARG A 55 -5.34 5.60 -18.75
N PRO A 56 -4.08 6.02 -18.95
CA PRO A 56 -2.93 5.20 -18.58
C PRO A 56 -2.79 4.99 -17.06
N HIS A 57 -3.29 5.93 -16.24
CA HIS A 57 -3.14 5.87 -14.78
C HIS A 57 -4.47 6.14 -14.06
N TYR A 58 -4.83 5.25 -13.13
CA TYR A 58 -6.03 5.38 -12.29
C TYR A 58 -5.65 5.33 -10.81
N VAL A 59 -6.10 6.35 -10.06
CA VAL A 59 -5.78 6.49 -8.63
C VAL A 59 -6.82 5.76 -7.78
N VAL A 60 -6.43 4.59 -7.28
CA VAL A 60 -7.34 3.67 -6.58
C VAL A 60 -7.49 4.01 -5.09
N THR A 61 -6.38 4.22 -4.39
CA THR A 61 -6.37 4.36 -2.92
C THR A 61 -6.65 5.80 -2.48
N MET A 62 -7.25 5.96 -1.29
CA MET A 62 -7.52 7.29 -0.75
C MET A 62 -6.23 8.08 -0.50
N SER A 63 -5.21 7.43 0.06
CA SER A 63 -3.89 8.04 0.27
C SER A 63 -3.27 8.54 -1.04
N ALA A 64 -3.41 7.79 -2.13
CA ALA A 64 -2.90 8.22 -3.43
C ALA A 64 -3.68 9.39 -4.01
N ARG A 65 -5.01 9.44 -3.85
CA ARG A 65 -5.81 10.61 -4.28
C ARG A 65 -5.41 11.86 -3.53
N ILE A 66 -5.22 11.77 -2.21
CA ILE A 66 -4.72 12.88 -1.39
C ILE A 66 -3.34 13.32 -1.91
N GLY A 67 -2.43 12.39 -2.17
CA GLY A 67 -1.10 12.71 -2.70
C GLY A 67 -1.15 13.45 -4.05
N VAL A 68 -2.02 13.02 -4.97
CA VAL A 68 -2.18 13.69 -6.28
C VAL A 68 -2.75 15.10 -6.12
N ILE A 69 -3.75 15.28 -5.25
CA ILE A 69 -4.32 16.60 -4.96
C ILE A 69 -3.27 17.50 -4.31
N LEU A 70 -2.52 16.98 -3.34
CA LEU A 70 -1.50 17.72 -2.62
C LEU A 70 -0.38 18.18 -3.56
N LYS A 71 0.07 17.30 -4.46
CA LYS A 71 1.04 17.65 -5.50
C LYS A 71 0.54 18.74 -6.45
N ARG A 72 -0.78 18.84 -6.66
CA ARG A 72 -1.38 19.83 -7.56
C ARG A 72 -1.55 21.20 -6.91
N ILE A 73 -1.75 21.24 -5.59
CA ILE A 73 -2.00 22.48 -4.82
C ILE A 73 -0.70 23.03 -4.22
N LEU A 74 0.21 22.17 -3.75
CA LEU A 74 1.43 22.59 -3.07
C LEU A 74 2.64 22.70 -4.02
N PRO A 75 3.47 23.73 -3.85
CA PRO A 75 4.83 23.75 -4.37
C PRO A 75 5.63 22.53 -3.90
N ALA A 76 6.51 22.01 -4.77
CA ALA A 76 7.28 20.79 -4.50
C ALA A 76 8.06 20.84 -3.19
N SER A 77 8.65 22.00 -2.87
CA SER A 77 9.41 22.21 -1.62
C SER A 77 8.58 22.01 -0.36
N LEU A 78 7.32 22.46 -0.35
CA LEU A 78 6.41 22.29 0.79
C LEU A 78 5.91 20.85 0.89
N LEU A 79 5.61 20.21 -0.25
CA LEU A 79 5.22 18.81 -0.29
C LEU A 79 6.29 17.92 0.36
N TYR A 80 7.54 18.04 -0.07
CA TYR A 80 8.64 17.22 0.45
C TYR A 80 8.93 17.49 1.92
N ARG A 81 8.83 18.75 2.37
CA ARG A 81 9.00 19.11 3.78
C ARG A 81 7.91 18.52 4.70
N LEU A 82 6.70 18.33 4.18
CA LEU A 82 5.61 17.66 4.92
C LEU A 82 5.82 16.14 5.00
N LEU A 83 6.28 15.54 3.89
CA LEU A 83 6.54 14.09 3.82
C LEU A 83 7.73 13.70 4.70
N SER A 84 8.79 14.51 4.75
CA SER A 84 9.99 14.22 5.55
C SER A 84 9.74 14.26 7.06
N LYS A 85 8.66 14.91 7.53
CA LYS A 85 8.32 15.00 8.96
C LYS A 85 7.57 13.77 9.49
N ARG A 86 7.21 12.82 8.64
CA ARG A 86 6.43 11.62 9.00
C ARG A 86 7.11 10.30 8.64
N ALA A 87 8.39 10.35 8.26
CA ALA A 87 9.23 9.16 8.02
C ALA A 87 9.86 8.69 9.34
#